data_AF-A0A7S3WA12-F1
#
_entry.id   AF-A0A7S3WA12-F1
#
_cell.length_a   1.000
_cell.length_b   1.000
_cell.length_c   1.000
_cell.angle_alpha   90.00
_cell.angle_beta   90.00
_cell.angle_gamma   90.00
#
_symmetry.space_group_name_H-M   'P 1'
#
loop_
_entity.id
_entity.type
_entity.pdbx_description
1 polymer ?
#
loop_
_entity_poly.entity_id
_entity_poly.type
_entity_poly.pdbx_seq_one_letter_code
_entity_poly.pdbx_strand_id
1 'polypeptide(L)'
;DEWTCIACRNCCDVAPKTFCIDMDAGRARAYAQWGDTEEDLEYAVSACPVDCIYWVGREELQVLEYVTRDRLHALGNQLPCPMASRQGAAPVEDPFELAAQYQRKVEAAARKAEQVPNVSSELLRSATRVRERIAEAFEGLNAALKLRGWGGWQ
;
A
#
# COMPACT_ATOMS: atom_id res chain seq x y z
N ASP A 1 -13.53 -9.01 9.13
CA ASP A 1 -13.51 -7.58 9.48
C ASP A 1 -13.76 -7.42 10.97
N GLU A 2 -12.72 -7.00 11.70
CA GLU A 2 -12.79 -6.76 13.14
C GLU A 2 -13.58 -5.49 13.49
N TRP A 3 -13.73 -4.53 12.56
CA TRP A 3 -14.33 -3.22 12.85
C TRP A 3 -15.84 -3.27 12.93
N THR A 4 -16.46 -4.10 12.10
CA THR A 4 -17.92 -4.36 12.10
C THR A 4 -18.32 -5.50 13.02
N CYS A 5 -17.37 -6.37 13.42
CA CYS A 5 -17.64 -7.50 14.28
C CYS A 5 -18.27 -7.07 15.63
N ILE A 6 -19.35 -7.75 16.02
CA ILE A 6 -20.06 -7.53 17.29
C ILE A 6 -19.74 -8.59 18.36
N ALA A 7 -18.72 -9.41 18.13
CA ALA A 7 -18.30 -10.48 19.04
C ALA A 7 -19.39 -11.50 19.42
N CYS A 8 -20.27 -11.86 18.47
CA CYS A 8 -21.31 -12.86 18.70
C CYS A 8 -20.80 -14.31 18.87
N ARG A 9 -19.51 -14.55 18.59
CA ARG A 9 -18.78 -15.83 18.72
C ARG A 9 -19.26 -17.00 17.84
N ASN A 10 -20.34 -16.85 17.07
CA ASN A 10 -20.89 -17.91 16.23
C ASN A 10 -19.86 -18.56 15.28
N CYS A 11 -19.01 -17.76 14.63
CA CYS A 11 -17.93 -18.27 13.78
C CYS A 11 -16.90 -19.12 14.53
N CYS A 12 -16.61 -18.81 15.79
CA CYS A 12 -15.70 -19.58 16.63
C CYS A 12 -16.31 -20.90 17.11
N ASP A 13 -17.64 -20.99 17.18
CA ASP A 13 -18.34 -22.24 17.55
C ASP A 13 -18.48 -23.18 16.35
N VAL A 14 -18.66 -22.63 15.15
CA VAL A 14 -18.73 -23.39 13.90
C VAL A 14 -17.34 -23.88 13.47
N ALA A 15 -16.37 -22.98 13.37
CA ALA A 15 -15.03 -23.25 12.85
C ALA A 15 -13.96 -22.81 13.87
N PRO A 16 -13.81 -23.56 14.98
CA PRO A 16 -12.94 -23.20 16.10
C PRO A 16 -11.45 -23.28 15.77
N LYS A 17 -11.05 -24.02 14.72
CA LYS A 17 -9.64 -24.08 14.30
C LYS A 17 -9.26 -22.91 13.41
N THR A 18 -10.25 -22.16 12.91
CA THR A 18 -10.03 -21.03 12.00
C THR A 18 -10.25 -19.70 12.68
N PHE A 19 -11.32 -19.57 13.47
CA PHE A 19 -11.70 -18.33 14.12
C PHE A 19 -11.54 -18.39 15.64
N CYS A 20 -11.05 -17.29 16.21
CA CYS A 20 -11.02 -17.09 17.66
C CYS A 20 -11.42 -15.65 18.01
N ILE A 21 -11.92 -15.45 19.23
CA ILE A 21 -12.07 -14.10 19.78
C ILE A 21 -10.71 -13.64 20.28
N ASP A 22 -10.24 -12.52 19.75
CA ASP A 22 -9.07 -11.81 20.25
C ASP A 22 -9.40 -11.24 21.64
N MET A 23 -8.60 -11.60 22.65
CA MET A 23 -8.85 -11.23 24.03
C MET A 23 -8.62 -9.74 24.30
N ASP A 24 -7.71 -9.10 23.55
CA ASP A 24 -7.38 -7.70 23.74
C ASP A 24 -8.40 -6.80 23.03
N ALA A 25 -8.76 -7.18 21.80
CA ALA A 25 -9.71 -6.45 20.96
C ALA A 25 -11.18 -6.77 21.28
N GLY A 26 -11.46 -7.94 21.85
CA GLY A 26 -12.82 -8.44 22.04
C GLY A 26 -13.56 -8.59 20.71
N ARG A 27 -12.88 -9.01 19.64
CA ARG A 27 -13.45 -9.21 18.29
C ARG A 27 -13.00 -10.54 17.69
N ALA A 28 -13.79 -11.10 16.79
CA ALA A 28 -13.42 -12.31 16.08
C ALA A 28 -12.30 -12.03 15.08
N ARG A 29 -11.29 -12.90 15.04
CA ARG A 29 -10.19 -12.90 14.07
C ARG A 29 -10.01 -14.29 13.48
N ALA A 30 -9.62 -14.35 12.21
CA ALA A 30 -9.15 -15.58 11.58
C ALA A 30 -7.67 -15.76 11.95
N TYR A 31 -7.34 -16.74 12.80
CA TYR A 31 -5.98 -16.94 13.28
C TYR A 31 -5.21 -17.99 12.46
N ALA A 32 -5.92 -19.00 11.95
CA ALA A 32 -5.38 -20.03 11.08
C ALA A 32 -6.34 -20.24 9.90
N GLN A 33 -6.04 -19.57 8.78
CA GLN A 33 -6.84 -19.71 7.56
C GLN A 33 -6.84 -21.17 7.12
N TRP A 34 -8.02 -21.71 6.77
CA TRP A 34 -8.20 -23.12 6.39
C TRP A 34 -7.86 -24.13 7.49
N GLY A 35 -8.08 -23.78 8.76
CA GLY A 35 -7.93 -24.71 9.89
C GLY A 35 -9.05 -25.75 9.99
N ASP A 36 -10.24 -25.41 9.51
CA ASP A 36 -11.43 -26.27 9.42
C ASP A 36 -11.78 -26.59 7.96
N THR A 37 -12.83 -27.40 7.75
CA THR A 37 -13.27 -27.80 6.40
C THR A 37 -13.90 -26.62 5.66
N GLU A 38 -13.88 -26.65 4.33
CA GLU A 38 -14.51 -25.60 3.50
C GLU A 38 -16.01 -25.45 3.82
N GLU A 39 -16.71 -26.56 4.07
CA GLU A 39 -18.12 -26.59 4.46
C GLU A 39 -18.36 -25.84 5.78
N ASP A 40 -17.50 -26.06 6.79
CA ASP A 40 -17.58 -25.34 8.07
C ASP A 40 -17.30 -23.84 7.89
N LEU A 41 -16.36 -23.49 7.00
CA LEU A 41 -16.04 -22.09 6.71
C LEU A 41 -17.20 -21.38 6.01
N GLU A 42 -17.80 -21.99 4.99
CA GLU A 42 -18.99 -21.45 4.32
C GLU A 42 -20.17 -21.29 5.28
N TYR A 43 -20.37 -22.25 6.18
CA TYR A 43 -21.38 -22.14 7.23
C TYR A 43 -21.06 -21.00 8.20
N ALA A 44 -19.80 -20.86 8.63
CA ALA A 44 -19.39 -19.78 9.52
C ALA A 44 -19.59 -18.40 8.89
N VAL A 45 -19.31 -18.26 7.59
CA VAL A 45 -19.53 -17.04 6.81
C VAL A 45 -21.03 -16.71 6.76
N SER A 46 -21.86 -17.67 6.34
CA SER A 46 -23.31 -17.46 6.18
C SER A 46 -24.07 -17.27 7.51
N ALA A 47 -23.54 -17.82 8.61
CA ALA A 47 -24.16 -17.72 9.93
C ALA A 47 -23.77 -16.42 10.68
N CYS A 48 -22.96 -15.54 10.08
CA CYS A 48 -22.58 -14.28 10.69
C CYS A 48 -23.75 -13.28 10.72
N PRO A 49 -24.22 -12.78 11.88
CA PRO A 49 -25.40 -11.92 11.95
C PRO A 49 -25.18 -10.50 11.41
N VAL A 50 -23.94 -10.11 11.14
CA VAL A 50 -23.54 -8.78 10.64
C VAL A 50 -22.68 -8.87 9.39
N ASP A 51 -22.60 -10.06 8.76
CA ASP A 51 -21.87 -10.32 7.52
C ASP A 51 -20.40 -9.81 7.52
N CYS A 52 -19.70 -9.87 8.66
CA CYS A 52 -18.36 -9.30 8.82
C CYS A 52 -17.21 -10.24 8.40
N ILE A 53 -17.49 -11.35 7.73
CA ILE A 53 -16.50 -12.35 7.29
C ILE A 53 -16.47 -12.37 5.78
N TYR A 54 -15.28 -12.19 5.19
CA TYR A 54 -15.12 -12.00 3.75
C TYR A 54 -14.02 -12.91 3.20
N TRP A 55 -14.26 -13.47 2.02
CA TRP A 55 -13.23 -14.10 1.21
C TRP A 55 -12.43 -13.02 0.48
N VAL A 56 -11.11 -13.06 0.58
CA VAL A 56 -10.21 -12.06 -0.02
C VAL A 56 -9.04 -12.72 -0.71
N GLY A 57 -8.54 -12.09 -1.78
CA GLY A 57 -7.33 -12.56 -2.45
C GLY A 57 -6.10 -12.44 -1.54
N ARG A 58 -5.11 -13.32 -1.74
CA ARG A 58 -3.86 -13.28 -0.95
C ARG A 58 -3.11 -11.95 -1.08
N GLU A 59 -3.07 -11.37 -2.27
CA GLU A 59 -2.42 -10.08 -2.53
C GLU A 59 -3.20 -8.92 -1.90
N GLU A 60 -4.53 -8.99 -1.94
CA GLU A 60 -5.42 -8.00 -1.34
C GLU A 60 -5.33 -8.01 0.20
N LEU A 61 -5.18 -9.19 0.80
CA LEU A 61 -5.07 -9.37 2.24
C LEU A 61 -3.92 -8.55 2.84
N GLN A 62 -2.76 -8.50 2.18
CA GLN A 62 -1.61 -7.74 2.64
C GLN A 62 -1.91 -6.22 2.70
N VAL A 63 -2.64 -5.73 1.71
CA VAL A 63 -3.06 -4.32 1.66
C VAL A 63 -4.09 -4.04 2.75
N LEU A 64 -5.08 -4.91 2.91
CA LEU A 64 -6.12 -4.81 3.94
C LEU A 64 -5.51 -4.79 5.34
N GLU A 65 -4.62 -5.71 5.68
CA GLU A 65 -3.94 -5.73 6.99
C GLU A 65 -3.13 -4.45 7.23
N TYR A 66 -2.44 -3.95 6.19
CA TYR A 66 -1.67 -2.71 6.29
C TYR A 66 -2.56 -1.51 6.58
N VAL A 67 -3.64 -1.29 5.81
CA VAL A 67 -4.52 -0.12 5.97
C VAL A 67 -5.31 -0.20 7.27
N THR A 68 -5.77 -1.39 7.66
CA THR A 68 -6.48 -1.62 8.92
C THR A 68 -5.57 -1.29 10.10
N ARG A 69 -4.32 -1.76 10.08
CA ARG A 69 -3.34 -1.45 11.14
C ARG A 69 -2.98 0.03 11.19
N ASP A 70 -2.76 0.68 10.04
CA ASP A 70 -2.47 2.12 9.96
C ASP A 70 -3.61 2.95 10.57
N ARG A 71 -4.86 2.59 10.26
CA ARG A 71 -6.02 3.25 10.85
C ARG A 71 -6.21 2.95 12.32
N LEU A 72 -5.99 1.72 12.76
CA LEU A 72 -6.00 1.40 14.19
C LEU A 72 -4.98 2.26 14.95
N HIS A 73 -3.76 2.42 14.41
CA HIS A 73 -2.75 3.29 15.01
C HIS A 73 -3.23 4.76 15.10
N ALA A 74 -3.89 5.27 14.04
CA ALA A 74 -4.47 6.61 14.04
C ALA A 74 -5.60 6.78 15.08
N LEU A 75 -6.33 5.70 15.39
CA LEU A 75 -7.39 5.65 16.42
C LEU A 75 -6.86 5.30 17.83
N GLY A 76 -5.54 5.34 18.06
CA GLY A 76 -4.96 5.03 19.37
C GLY A 76 -4.94 3.54 19.69
N ASN A 77 -4.84 2.69 18.68
CA ASN A 77 -4.87 1.23 18.75
C ASN A 77 -6.16 0.66 19.35
N GLN A 78 -7.27 1.39 19.19
CA GLN A 78 -8.59 0.96 19.61
C GLN A 78 -9.47 0.71 18.39
N LEU A 79 -10.15 -0.44 18.39
CA LEU A 79 -11.14 -0.74 17.37
C LEU A 79 -12.34 0.20 17.53
N PRO A 80 -12.88 0.72 16.42
CA PRO A 80 -14.06 1.55 16.49
C PRO A 80 -15.22 0.77 17.11
N CYS A 81 -16.01 1.47 17.93
CA CYS A 81 -17.25 0.91 18.47
C CYS A 81 -18.29 0.88 17.34
N PRO A 82 -18.78 -0.29 16.90
CA PRO A 82 -19.77 -0.37 15.81
C PRO A 82 -21.06 0.41 16.12
N MET A 83 -21.34 0.60 17.42
CA MET A 83 -22.54 1.28 17.93
C MET A 83 -22.35 2.79 18.17
N ALA A 84 -21.15 3.35 17.96
CA ALA A 84 -20.85 4.74 18.30
C ALA A 84 -21.46 5.78 17.35
N SER A 85 -21.95 5.37 16.16
CA SER A 85 -22.60 6.30 15.22
C SER A 85 -23.81 7.04 15.80
N ARG A 86 -24.43 6.53 16.88
CA ARG A 86 -25.54 7.22 17.58
C ARG A 86 -25.11 8.43 18.43
N GLN A 87 -23.82 8.61 18.69
CA GLN A 87 -23.31 9.65 19.61
C GLN A 87 -22.58 10.79 18.89
N GLY A 88 -22.72 10.91 17.56
CA GLY A 88 -22.02 11.94 16.79
C GLY A 88 -20.53 11.65 16.57
N ALA A 89 -20.09 10.40 16.81
CA ALA A 89 -18.76 9.94 16.43
C ALA A 89 -18.60 9.89 14.90
N ALA A 90 -17.36 10.06 14.42
CA ALA A 90 -17.04 9.92 13.01
C ALA A 90 -17.53 8.56 12.48
N PRO A 91 -18.00 8.47 11.23
CA PRO A 91 -18.35 7.20 10.61
C PRO A 91 -17.17 6.24 10.71
N VAL A 92 -17.45 4.98 11.02
CA VAL A 92 -16.45 3.91 10.90
C VAL A 92 -16.12 3.81 9.42
N GLU A 93 -14.88 4.15 9.04
CA GLU A 93 -14.40 3.99 7.66
C GLU A 93 -14.44 2.50 7.30
N ASP A 94 -14.79 2.14 6.07
CA ASP A 94 -14.73 0.74 5.62
C ASP A 94 -13.28 0.35 5.26
N PRO A 95 -12.68 -0.69 5.88
CA PRO A 95 -11.35 -1.19 5.50
C PRO A 95 -11.18 -1.48 4.00
N PHE A 96 -12.23 -1.95 3.32
CA PHE A 96 -12.16 -2.25 1.88
C PHE A 96 -12.08 -0.97 1.03
N GLU A 97 -12.82 0.07 1.39
CA GLU A 97 -12.71 1.37 0.74
C GLU A 97 -11.33 1.99 0.96
N LEU A 98 -10.78 1.86 2.18
CA LEU A 98 -9.43 2.33 2.50
C LEU A 98 -8.36 1.61 1.69
N ALA A 99 -8.47 0.28 1.56
CA ALA A 99 -7.57 -0.51 0.71
C ALA A 99 -7.65 -0.06 -0.76
N ALA A 100 -8.86 0.15 -1.29
CA ALA A 100 -9.04 0.63 -2.66
C ALA A 100 -8.49 2.05 -2.88
N GLN A 101 -8.61 2.93 -1.88
CA GLN A 101 -7.98 4.27 -1.92
C GLN A 101 -6.46 4.17 -1.88
N TYR A 102 -5.91 3.27 -1.06
CA TYR A 102 -4.47 3.03 -0.97
C TYR A 102 -3.91 2.52 -2.29
N GLN A 103 -4.55 1.51 -2.90
CA GLN A 103 -4.16 0.99 -4.22
C GLN A 103 -4.16 2.09 -5.29
N ARG A 104 -5.23 2.90 -5.37
CA ARG A 104 -5.29 4.04 -6.30
C ARG A 104 -4.15 5.03 -6.10
N LYS A 105 -3.75 5.29 -4.84
CA LYS A 105 -2.60 6.16 -4.53
C LYS A 105 -1.29 5.53 -4.99
N VAL A 106 -1.10 4.23 -4.76
CA VAL A 106 0.10 3.49 -5.20
C VAL A 106 0.21 3.50 -6.71
N GLU A 107 -0.87 3.19 -7.43
CA GLU A 107 -0.91 3.23 -8.89
C GLU A 107 -0.67 4.64 -9.44
N ALA A 108 -1.28 5.67 -8.85
CA ALA A 108 -1.04 7.05 -9.26
C ALA A 108 0.41 7.47 -9.00
N ALA A 109 1.02 7.03 -7.90
CA ALA A 109 2.43 7.27 -7.61
C ALA A 109 3.33 6.53 -8.60
N ALA A 110 3.02 5.28 -8.98
CA ALA A 110 3.74 4.52 -9.99
C ALA A 110 3.67 5.22 -11.37
N ARG A 111 2.47 5.65 -11.79
CA ARG A 111 2.29 6.41 -13.04
C ARG A 111 3.06 7.73 -13.02
N LYS A 112 3.06 8.44 -11.89
CA LYS A 112 3.85 9.67 -11.73
C LYS A 112 5.34 9.36 -11.80
N ALA A 113 5.81 8.30 -11.13
CA ALA A 113 7.21 7.89 -11.15
C ALA A 113 7.69 7.51 -12.56
N GLU A 114 6.84 6.87 -13.37
CA GLU A 114 7.12 6.59 -14.79
C GLU A 114 7.14 7.86 -15.64
N GLN A 115 6.28 8.84 -15.32
CA GLN A 115 6.26 10.15 -16.00
C GLN A 115 7.40 11.08 -15.60
N VAL A 116 8.08 10.85 -14.47
CA VAL A 116 9.27 11.64 -14.14
C VAL A 116 10.37 11.27 -15.14
N PRO A 117 10.80 12.18 -16.03
CA PRO A 117 11.89 11.89 -16.93
C PRO A 117 13.11 11.53 -16.07
N ASN A 118 13.77 10.43 -16.40
CA ASN A 118 14.93 9.97 -15.65
C ASN A 118 15.98 11.10 -15.66
N VAL A 119 16.12 11.81 -14.54
CA VAL A 119 17.02 12.97 -14.38
C VAL A 119 18.45 12.58 -14.76
N SER A 120 18.84 11.32 -14.51
CA SER A 120 20.13 10.78 -14.91
C SER A 120 20.27 10.71 -16.44
N SER A 121 19.20 10.34 -17.16
CA SER A 121 19.17 10.31 -18.63
C SER A 121 19.19 11.71 -19.26
N GLU A 122 18.55 12.70 -18.64
CA GLU A 122 18.58 14.09 -19.10
C GLU A 122 19.94 14.75 -18.84
N LEU A 123 20.57 14.48 -17.69
CA LEU A 123 21.94 14.90 -17.40
C LEU A 123 22.93 14.32 -18.41
N LEU A 124 22.81 13.01 -18.71
CA LEU A 124 23.66 12.33 -19.69
C LEU A 124 23.53 12.96 -21.09
N ARG A 125 22.30 13.22 -21.57
CA ARG A 125 22.04 13.89 -22.86
C ARG A 125 22.61 15.31 -22.90
N SER A 126 22.52 16.03 -21.79
CA SER A 126 23.05 17.39 -21.68
C SER A 126 24.58 17.40 -21.70
N ALA A 127 25.22 16.45 -21.02
CA ALA A 127 26.67 16.28 -21.01
C ALA A 127 27.25 15.92 -22.39
N THR A 128 26.60 15.02 -23.14
CA THR A 128 27.01 14.70 -24.53
C THR A 128 26.92 15.92 -25.44
N ARG A 129 25.81 16.68 -25.36
CA ARG A 129 25.62 17.88 -26.19
C ARG A 129 26.67 18.96 -25.92
N VAL A 130 27.07 19.15 -24.66
CA VAL A 130 28.15 20.09 -24.31
C VAL A 130 29.49 19.61 -24.88
N ARG A 131 29.79 18.31 -24.76
CA ARG A 131 31.03 17.73 -25.29
C ARG A 131 31.14 17.86 -26.82
N GLU A 132 30.04 17.60 -27.54
CA GLU A 132 29.97 17.77 -28.99
C GLU A 132 30.24 19.22 -29.40
N ARG A 133 29.60 20.19 -28.75
CA ARG A 133 29.82 21.62 -29.04
C ARG A 133 31.25 22.07 -28.77
N ILE A 134 31.89 21.54 -27.72
CA ILE A 134 33.30 21.83 -27.43
C ILE A 134 34.20 21.26 -28.53
N ALA A 135 33.92 20.04 -29.00
CA ALA A 135 34.68 19.42 -30.09
C ALA A 135 34.52 20.21 -31.41
N GLU A 136 33.30 20.60 -31.75
CA GLU A 136 33.00 21.41 -32.95
C GLU A 136 33.69 22.78 -32.90
N ALA A 137 33.63 23.45 -31.74
CA ALA A 137 34.33 24.72 -31.53
C ALA A 137 35.86 24.54 -31.64
N PHE A 138 36.40 23.42 -31.17
CA PHE A 138 37.81 23.10 -31.31
C PHE A 138 38.19 22.86 -32.78
N GLU A 139 37.36 22.17 -33.56
CA GLU A 139 37.58 21.99 -35.00
C GLU A 139 37.54 23.30 -35.79
N GLY A 140 36.75 24.28 -35.35
CA GLY A 140 36.72 25.63 -35.94
C GLY A 140 37.96 26.49 -35.66
N LEU A 141 38.85 26.10 -34.74
CA LEU A 141 40.07 26.86 -34.43
C LEU A 141 41.11 26.77 -35.56
N ASN A 142 41.90 27.82 -35.72
CA ASN A 142 43.05 27.80 -36.63
C ASN A 142 44.14 26.80 -36.15
N ALA A 143 44.98 26.34 -37.07
CA ALA A 143 46.00 25.32 -36.79
C ALA A 143 46.99 25.72 -35.69
N ALA A 144 47.34 27.01 -35.61
CA ALA A 144 48.27 27.53 -34.60
C ALA A 144 47.69 27.46 -33.17
N LEU A 145 46.38 27.67 -33.00
CA LEU A 145 45.69 27.58 -31.72
C LEU A 145 45.45 26.13 -31.30
N LYS A 146 45.21 25.23 -32.27
CA LYS A 146 45.08 23.78 -31.99
C LYS A 146 46.38 23.16 -31.47
N LEU A 147 47.53 23.60 -32.01
CA LEU A 147 48.87 23.09 -31.62
C LEU A 147 49.37 23.62 -30.27
N ARG A 148 48.92 24.81 -29.83
CA ARG A 148 49.32 25.38 -28.52
C ARG A 148 48.68 24.66 -27.32
N GLY A 149 47.65 23.85 -27.56
CA GLY A 149 46.83 23.26 -26.50
C GLY A 149 46.07 24.33 -25.68
N TRP A 150 45.08 23.90 -24.90
CA TRP A 150 44.56 24.75 -23.83
C TRP A 150 45.69 24.87 -22.82
N GLY A 151 46.25 26.08 -22.69
CA GLY A 151 47.46 26.35 -21.92
C GLY A 151 47.44 25.65 -20.56
N GLY A 152 48.58 25.05 -20.19
CA GLY A 152 48.76 24.38 -18.93
C GLY A 152 48.29 25.27 -17.78
N TRP A 153 47.35 24.75 -16.99
CA TRP A 153 47.04 25.27 -15.68
C TRP A 153 48.30 25.11 -14.82
N GLN A 154 49.09 26.18 -14.71
CA GLN A 154 50.05 26.39 -13.63
C GLN A 154 49.39 27.28 -12.58
#